data_AF-A0A0D3IXG2-F1
#
_entry.id   AF-A0A0D3IXG2-F1
#
_cell.length_a   1.000
_cell.length_b   1.000
_cell.length_c   1.000
_cell.angle_alpha   90.00
_cell.angle_beta   90.00
_cell.angle_gamma   90.00
#
_symmetry.space_group_name_H-M   'P 1'
#
loop_
_entity.id
_entity.type
_entity.pdbx_description
1 polymer ?
#
loop_
_entity_poly.entity_id
_entity_poly.type
_entity_poly.pdbx_seq_one_letter_code
_entity_poly.pdbx_strand_id
1 'polypeptide(L)'
;MSLEEGEGLGVGSLAAALPPAAAYPHFEFGDARRGELQSTFDFAAENGRLDAKQTYKLMFSKAEREEYGWAQFEEDLHATCGAAKESGTMAWGDVVSFLDDNL
;
A
#
# COMPACT_ATOMS: atom_id res chain seq x y z
N MET A 1 11.32 -35.34 0.31
CA MET A 1 10.51 -34.89 -0.84
C MET A 1 9.08 -34.90 -0.32
N SER A 2 8.62 -33.77 0.22
CA SER A 2 7.78 -32.79 -0.51
C SER A 2 6.40 -33.40 -0.75
N LEU A 3 5.25 -32.83 -0.39
CA LEU A 3 4.71 -31.56 0.09
C LEU A 3 3.41 -32.00 0.84
N GLU A 4 2.81 -31.31 1.80
CA GLU A 4 1.87 -30.20 1.64
C GLU A 4 1.08 -30.18 2.97
N GLU A 5 1.33 -29.21 3.85
CA GLU A 5 0.40 -28.92 4.94
C GLU A 5 -0.63 -27.94 4.40
N GLY A 6 -1.83 -28.48 4.14
CA GLY A 6 -3.02 -27.69 3.90
C GLY A 6 -3.57 -27.17 5.22
N GLU A 7 -3.59 -25.85 5.34
CA GLU A 7 -4.30 -25.09 6.36
C GLU A 7 -4.57 -23.73 5.68
N GLY A 8 -5.75 -23.12 5.64
CA GLY A 8 -7.05 -23.29 6.25
C GLY A 8 -7.88 -22.10 5.76
N LEU A 9 -9.18 -22.30 5.55
CA LEU A 9 -10.11 -21.25 5.10
C LEU A 9 -10.39 -20.27 6.26
N GLY A 10 -10.32 -18.96 6.01
CA GLY A 10 -10.69 -17.94 7.00
C GLY A 10 -10.94 -16.57 6.38
N VAL A 11 -12.19 -16.29 5.99
CA VAL A 11 -12.65 -14.92 5.72
C VAL A 11 -12.85 -14.23 7.06
N GLY A 12 -12.01 -13.23 7.38
CA GLY A 12 -12.15 -12.50 8.64
C GLY A 12 -10.98 -11.59 8.97
N SER A 13 -11.19 -10.30 8.77
CA SER A 13 -10.33 -9.18 9.16
C SER A 13 -9.25 -8.80 8.13
N LEU A 14 -9.46 -7.63 7.52
CA LEU A 14 -8.51 -6.82 6.73
C LEU A 14 -7.11 -6.65 7.37
N ALA A 15 -6.91 -7.10 8.61
CA ALA A 15 -5.67 -7.05 9.37
C ALA A 15 -4.76 -8.28 9.20
N ALA A 16 -5.26 -9.39 8.64
CA ALA A 16 -4.49 -10.65 8.55
C ALA A 16 -3.74 -10.84 7.21
N ALA A 17 -3.98 -9.98 6.22
CA ALA A 17 -3.44 -10.15 4.86
C ALA A 17 -2.21 -9.29 4.56
N LEU A 18 -1.82 -8.37 5.45
CA LEU A 18 -0.58 -7.62 5.28
C LEU A 18 0.56 -8.44 5.85
N PRO A 19 1.56 -8.85 5.04
CA PRO A 19 2.75 -9.49 5.58
C PRO A 19 3.38 -8.55 6.64
N PRO A 20 4.05 -9.10 7.66
CA PRO A 20 4.70 -8.27 8.66
C PRO A 20 5.63 -7.29 7.96
N ALA A 21 5.48 -6.01 8.27
CA ALA A 21 6.29 -4.91 7.77
C ALA A 21 7.82 -5.14 7.81
N ALA A 22 8.28 -6.12 8.58
CA ALA A 22 9.67 -6.54 8.68
C ALA A 22 10.19 -7.40 7.51
N ALA A 23 9.35 -7.75 6.52
CA ALA A 23 9.77 -8.59 5.39
C ALA A 23 10.46 -7.82 4.25
N TYR A 24 10.27 -6.50 4.16
CA TYR A 24 10.76 -5.67 3.06
C TYR A 24 11.82 -4.66 3.49
N PRO A 25 12.77 -4.30 2.60
CA PRO A 25 13.69 -3.22 2.88
C PRO A 25 12.95 -1.89 3.07
N HIS A 26 13.48 -1.03 3.94
CA HIS A 26 12.88 0.26 4.33
C HIS A 26 12.75 1.18 3.11
N PHE A 27 11.55 1.70 2.87
CA PHE A 27 11.19 2.51 1.68
C PHE A 27 11.43 1.86 0.31
N GLU A 28 11.81 0.58 0.23
CA GLU A 28 11.96 -0.09 -1.05
C GLU A 28 10.68 -0.84 -1.44
N PHE A 29 10.18 -0.54 -2.63
CA PHE A 29 9.00 -1.16 -3.22
C PHE A 29 9.39 -1.93 -4.49
N GLY A 30 10.08 -3.07 -4.34
CA GLY A 30 10.35 -3.99 -5.45
C GLY A 30 9.09 -4.73 -5.95
N ASP A 31 9.22 -5.50 -7.02
CA ASP A 31 8.10 -6.21 -7.68
C ASP A 31 7.23 -7.05 -6.71
N ALA A 32 7.85 -7.73 -5.74
CA ALA A 32 7.13 -8.54 -4.75
C ALA A 32 6.24 -7.68 -3.83
N ARG A 33 6.81 -6.60 -3.24
CA ARG A 33 6.06 -5.67 -2.38
C ARG A 33 5.00 -4.93 -3.19
N ARG A 34 5.31 -4.50 -4.42
CA ARG A 34 4.34 -3.85 -5.33
C ARG A 34 3.20 -4.79 -5.70
N GLY A 35 3.48 -6.07 -5.97
CA GLY A 35 2.46 -7.07 -6.29
C GLY A 35 1.51 -7.33 -5.12
N GLU A 36 2.02 -7.46 -3.91
CA GLU A 36 1.18 -7.60 -2.70
C GLU A 36 0.40 -6.32 -2.38
N LEU A 37 1.06 -5.16 -2.53
CA LEU A 37 0.42 -3.85 -2.38
C LEU A 37 -0.74 -3.71 -3.38
N GLN A 38 -0.54 -4.11 -4.64
CA GLN A 38 -1.57 -4.09 -5.67
C GLN A 38 -2.74 -5.00 -5.29
N SER A 39 -2.46 -6.23 -4.88
CA SER A 39 -3.51 -7.19 -4.53
C SER A 39 -4.32 -6.73 -3.33
N THR A 40 -3.67 -6.12 -2.33
CA THR A 40 -4.36 -5.60 -1.15
C THR A 40 -5.11 -4.30 -1.48
N PHE A 41 -4.53 -3.45 -2.33
CA PHE A 41 -5.18 -2.25 -2.83
C PHE A 41 -6.45 -2.63 -3.59
N ASP A 42 -6.39 -3.57 -4.54
CA ASP A 42 -7.55 -4.01 -5.32
C ASP A 42 -8.65 -4.60 -4.43
N PHE A 43 -8.26 -5.34 -3.38
CA PHE A 43 -9.19 -5.87 -2.40
C PHE A 43 -9.84 -4.79 -1.52
N ALA A 44 -9.10 -3.73 -1.17
CA ALA A 44 -9.59 -2.65 -0.31
C ALA A 44 -10.27 -1.51 -1.09
N ALA A 45 -9.95 -1.35 -2.36
CA ALA A 45 -10.43 -0.27 -3.21
C ALA A 45 -11.91 -0.46 -3.55
N GLU A 46 -12.70 0.59 -3.37
CA GLU A 46 -14.10 0.60 -3.76
C GLU A 46 -14.22 1.34 -5.09
N ASN A 47 -14.76 0.67 -6.12
CA ASN A 47 -14.79 1.19 -7.50
C ASN A 47 -13.39 1.50 -8.09
N GLY A 48 -12.37 0.74 -7.70
CA GLY A 48 -10.99 0.91 -8.18
C GLY A 48 -10.26 2.13 -7.61
N ARG A 49 -10.82 2.74 -6.55
CA ARG A 49 -10.22 3.85 -5.81
C ARG A 49 -10.15 3.55 -4.32
N LEU A 50 -9.09 4.02 -3.68
CA LEU A 50 -8.88 3.89 -2.24
C LEU A 50 -8.57 5.27 -1.63
N ASP A 51 -9.03 5.52 -0.42
CA ASP A 51 -8.71 6.76 0.30
C ASP A 51 -7.19 6.94 0.44
N ALA A 52 -6.69 8.17 0.30
CA ALA A 52 -5.26 8.46 0.36
C ALA A 52 -4.65 8.08 1.73
N LYS A 53 -5.38 8.24 2.84
CA LYS A 53 -4.92 7.84 4.18
C LYS A 53 -4.91 6.32 4.34
N GLN A 54 -5.87 5.62 3.74
CA GLN A 54 -5.88 4.15 3.69
C GLN A 54 -4.67 3.65 2.91
N THR A 55 -4.45 4.20 1.72
CA THR A 55 -3.32 3.90 0.84
C THR A 55 -1.98 4.11 1.57
N TYR A 56 -1.79 5.25 2.23
CA TYR A 56 -0.62 5.52 3.07
C TYR A 56 -0.39 4.46 4.14
N LYS A 57 -1.44 4.04 4.85
CA LYS A 57 -1.32 2.99 5.88
C LYS A 57 -0.97 1.62 5.31
N LEU A 58 -1.34 1.38 4.06
CA LEU A 58 -1.14 0.12 3.34
C LEU A 58 0.29 0.06 2.75
N MET A 59 0.78 1.20 2.22
CA MET A 59 2.13 1.34 1.68
C MET A 59 3.21 1.27 2.75
N PHE A 60 3.03 2.04 3.82
CA PHE A 60 4.06 2.24 4.83
C PHE A 60 3.75 1.43 6.10
N SER A 61 4.79 0.79 6.63
CA SER A 61 4.80 0.24 7.97
C SER A 61 4.58 1.32 9.03
N LYS A 62 4.30 0.92 10.26
CA LYS A 62 4.17 1.88 11.35
C LYS A 62 5.45 2.73 11.52
N ALA A 63 6.62 2.11 11.43
CA ALA A 63 7.91 2.80 11.56
C ALA A 63 8.15 3.80 10.41
N GLU A 64 7.94 3.37 9.15
CA GLU A 64 8.02 4.27 7.98
C GLU A 64 7.04 5.43 8.10
N ARG A 65 5.84 5.21 8.66
CA ARG A 65 4.86 6.29 8.89
C ARG A 65 5.26 7.27 9.97
N GLU A 66 6.00 6.82 10.98
CA GLU A 66 6.53 7.68 12.03
C GLU A 66 7.72 8.51 11.53
N GLU A 67 8.49 7.98 10.57
CA GLU A 67 9.64 8.65 9.97
C GLU A 67 9.25 9.60 8.82
N TYR A 68 8.46 9.11 7.85
CA TYR A 68 8.03 9.88 6.69
C TYR A 68 6.93 10.88 7.05
N GLY A 69 5.95 10.42 7.84
CA GLY A 69 4.84 11.25 8.26
C GLY A 69 3.78 11.50 7.18
N TRP A 70 2.55 11.73 7.64
CA TRP A 70 1.42 11.98 6.75
C TRP A 70 1.55 13.31 5.99
N ALA A 71 2.15 14.33 6.60
CA ALA A 71 2.32 15.64 5.97
C ALA A 71 3.25 15.58 4.74
N GLN A 72 4.37 14.84 4.84
CA GLN A 72 5.28 14.63 3.72
C GLN A 72 4.59 13.83 2.61
N PHE A 73 3.89 12.75 2.97
CA PHE A 73 3.11 11.98 2.01
C PHE A 73 2.05 12.83 1.28
N GLU A 74 1.34 13.73 1.96
CA GLU A 74 0.38 14.63 1.30
C GLU A 74 1.05 15.62 0.35
N GLU A 75 2.23 16.12 0.69
CA GLU A 75 3.01 17.02 -0.16
C GLU A 75 3.47 16.30 -1.44
N ASP A 76 4.06 15.12 -1.28
CA ASP A 76 4.56 14.30 -2.39
C ASP A 76 3.42 13.75 -3.25
N LEU A 77 2.30 13.35 -2.63
CA LEU A 77 1.08 12.98 -3.33
C LEU A 77 0.53 14.14 -4.15
N HIS A 78 0.58 15.36 -3.62
CA HIS A 78 0.14 16.53 -4.36
C HIS A 78 1.06 16.88 -5.53
N ALA A 79 2.38 16.72 -5.34
CA ALA A 79 3.37 16.96 -6.38
C ALA A 79 3.23 15.97 -7.55
N THR A 80 2.96 14.71 -7.25
CA THR A 80 2.86 13.63 -8.26
C THR A 80 1.46 13.43 -8.82
N CYS A 81 0.45 13.43 -7.94
CA CYS A 81 -0.94 13.12 -8.25
C CYS A 81 -1.87 14.24 -7.74
N GLY A 82 -1.72 15.45 -8.30
CA GLY A 82 -2.53 16.62 -7.94
C GLY A 82 -4.04 16.36 -7.92
N ALA A 83 -4.55 15.48 -8.79
CA ALA A 83 -5.96 15.08 -8.83
C ALA A 83 -6.41 14.20 -7.63
N ALA A 84 -5.50 13.45 -7.02
CA ALA A 84 -5.77 12.62 -5.85
C ALA A 84 -6.00 13.47 -4.59
N LYS A 85 -5.33 14.63 -4.47
CA LYS A 85 -5.58 15.59 -3.39
C LYS A 85 -6.99 16.18 -3.48
N GLU A 86 -7.45 16.52 -4.68
CA GLU A 86 -8.79 17.09 -4.87
C GLU A 86 -9.90 16.06 -4.62
N SER A 87 -9.66 14.80 -4.96
CA SER A 87 -10.63 13.71 -4.79
C SER A 87 -10.55 13.00 -3.44
N GLY A 88 -9.47 13.19 -2.67
CA GLY A 88 -9.17 12.45 -1.43
C GLY A 88 -8.93 10.94 -1.63
N THR A 89 -8.95 10.47 -2.87
CA THR A 89 -8.84 9.06 -3.24
C THR A 89 -7.82 8.89 -4.36
N MET A 90 -7.11 7.76 -4.32
CA MET A 90 -6.09 7.36 -5.27
C MET A 90 -6.57 6.14 -6.04
N ALA A 91 -6.28 6.08 -7.34
CA ALA A 91 -6.35 4.84 -8.11
C ALA A 91 -4.99 4.11 -8.04
N TRP A 92 -4.95 2.82 -8.41
CA TRP A 92 -3.68 2.07 -8.41
C TRP A 92 -2.60 2.74 -9.27
N GLY A 93 -2.98 3.33 -10.41
CA GLY A 93 -2.04 4.08 -11.26
C GLY A 93 -1.42 5.29 -10.55
N ASP A 94 -2.17 5.98 -9.68
CA ASP A 94 -1.64 7.07 -8.85
C ASP A 94 -0.64 6.54 -7.82
N VAL A 95 -0.92 5.39 -7.22
CA VAL A 95 -0.02 4.73 -6.26
C VAL A 95 1.30 4.35 -6.94
N VAL A 96 1.23 3.74 -8.13
CA VAL A 96 2.43 3.38 -8.89
C VAL A 96 3.24 4.62 -9.27
N SER A 97 2.58 5.69 -9.69
CA SER A 97 3.25 6.94 -10.07
C SER A 97 3.91 7.61 -8.87
N PHE A 98 3.23 7.62 -7.73
CA PHE A 98 3.79 8.09 -6.46
C PHE A 98 5.03 7.30 -6.05
N LEU A 99 4.96 5.96 -6.13
CA LEU A 99 6.08 5.09 -5.83
C LEU A 99 7.27 5.40 -6.76
N ASP A 100 7.05 5.44 -8.06
CA ASP A 100 8.14 5.63 -9.04
C ASP A 100 8.86 6.99 -8.92
N ASP A 101 8.13 8.06 -8.57
CA ASP A 101 8.68 9.41 -8.52
C ASP A 101 9.29 9.76 -7.15
N ASN A 102 8.84 9.12 -6.06
CA ASN A 102 9.26 9.47 -4.69
C ASN A 102 10.03 8.36 -3.93
N LEU A 103 9.96 7.08 -4.34
CA LEU A 103 10.46 5.92 -3.59
C LEU A 103 11.12 4.83 -4.47
#